data_AF-A0A2S4L914-F1
#
_entry.id   AF-A0A2S4L914-F1
#
_cell.length_a   1.000
_cell.length_b   1.000
_cell.length_c   1.000
_cell.angle_alpha   90.00
_cell.angle_beta   90.00
_cell.angle_gamma   90.00
#
_symmetry.space_group_name_H-M   'P 1'
#
loop_
_entity.id
_entity.type
_entity.pdbx_description
1 polymer ?
#
loop_
_entity_poly.entity_id
_entity_poly.type
_entity_poly.pdbx_seq_one_letter_code
_entity_poly.pdbx_strand_id
1 'polypeptide(L)'
;AVGHNNLKTSTSHTIFNWTWQRNEERNLTNTKAMVAKMDIVHAYRHLYRALLQAVQFSSPARYVARDQLRAAFREGSGDGAAPWDAEGAKRTLWFVQAAARERGLEHRILKNLLRVRLQRARERRNWKMVVHESKQKNDMKGEQETAMRHYDMTVAMLNKSMGLCLR
;
A
#
# COMPACT_ATOMS: atom_id res chain seq x y z
N ALA A 1 -29.31 -63.86 -28.64
CA ALA A 1 -28.24 -63.11 -29.33
C ALA A 1 -28.31 -61.66 -28.89
N VAL A 2 -27.19 -61.18 -28.32
CA VAL A 2 -26.67 -59.81 -28.28
C VAL A 2 -27.63 -58.67 -27.88
N GLY A 3 -27.63 -58.34 -26.59
CA GLY A 3 -27.96 -57.00 -26.11
C GLY A 3 -26.78 -56.07 -26.37
N HIS A 4 -26.96 -55.06 -27.24
CA HIS A 4 -25.97 -54.02 -27.49
C HIS A 4 -26.42 -52.67 -26.93
N ASN A 5 -25.78 -52.29 -25.83
CA ASN A 5 -25.07 -51.03 -25.62
C ASN A 5 -25.77 -49.74 -26.07
N ASN A 6 -26.45 -49.06 -25.13
CA ASN A 6 -26.87 -47.67 -25.32
C ASN A 6 -26.58 -46.81 -24.07
N LEU A 7 -25.30 -46.73 -23.66
CA LEU A 7 -24.84 -46.01 -22.46
C LEU A 7 -23.66 -45.06 -22.71
N LYS A 8 -23.49 -44.52 -23.93
CA LYS A 8 -22.28 -43.73 -24.28
C LYS A 8 -22.48 -42.25 -24.67
N THR A 9 -23.69 -41.69 -24.63
CA THR A 9 -23.91 -40.30 -25.08
C THR A 9 -24.24 -39.29 -23.98
N SER A 10 -24.59 -39.72 -22.77
CA SER A 10 -24.96 -38.80 -21.68
C SER A 10 -23.76 -38.22 -20.92
N THR A 11 -22.63 -38.91 -20.89
CA THR A 11 -21.44 -38.53 -20.09
C THR A 11 -20.57 -37.46 -20.78
N SER A 12 -20.51 -37.47 -22.11
CA SER A 12 -19.72 -36.49 -22.87
C SER A 12 -20.34 -35.09 -22.86
N HIS A 13 -21.68 -34.98 -22.86
CA HIS A 13 -22.38 -33.69 -22.80
C HIS A 13 -22.21 -33.00 -21.43
N THR A 14 -22.24 -33.76 -20.33
CA THR A 14 -22.03 -33.23 -18.99
C THR A 14 -20.57 -32.83 -18.75
N ILE A 15 -19.60 -33.62 -19.21
CA ILE A 15 -18.17 -33.26 -19.10
C ILE A 15 -17.85 -32.01 -19.93
N PHE A 16 -18.42 -31.87 -21.13
CA PHE A 16 -18.22 -30.69 -21.99
C PHE A 16 -18.79 -29.42 -21.37
N ASN A 17 -19.99 -29.48 -20.78
CA ASN A 17 -20.58 -28.33 -20.09
C ASN A 17 -19.74 -27.92 -18.86
N TRP A 18 -19.22 -28.90 -18.11
CA TRP A 18 -18.35 -28.65 -16.95
C TRP A 18 -16.99 -28.05 -17.31
N THR A 19 -16.35 -28.50 -18.39
CA THR A 19 -15.05 -27.93 -18.82
C THR A 19 -15.20 -26.54 -19.42
N TRP A 20 -16.30 -26.28 -20.13
CA TRP A 20 -16.61 -24.97 -20.69
C TRP A 20 -16.92 -23.95 -19.59
N GLN A 21 -17.79 -24.29 -18.64
CA GLN A 21 -18.11 -23.42 -17.50
C GLN A 21 -16.88 -23.10 -16.64
N ARG A 22 -16.02 -24.08 -16.38
CA ARG A 22 -14.74 -23.86 -15.66
C ARG A 22 -13.77 -22.97 -16.45
N ASN A 23 -13.76 -23.03 -17.78
CA ASN A 23 -12.95 -22.13 -18.60
C ASN A 23 -13.47 -20.70 -18.55
N GLU A 24 -14.79 -20.51 -18.60
CA GLU A 24 -15.43 -19.20 -18.48
C GLU A 24 -15.09 -18.55 -17.13
N GLU A 25 -15.25 -19.29 -16.02
CA GLU A 25 -14.90 -18.83 -14.67
C GLU A 25 -13.40 -18.49 -14.55
N ARG A 26 -12.52 -19.28 -15.17
CA ARG A 26 -11.08 -18.98 -15.22
C ARG A 26 -10.75 -17.74 -16.05
N ASN A 27 -11.43 -17.53 -17.16
CA ASN A 27 -11.24 -16.34 -18.00
C ASN A 27 -11.73 -15.07 -17.29
N LEU A 28 -12.89 -15.15 -16.62
CA LEU A 28 -13.44 -14.08 -15.78
C LEU A 28 -12.53 -13.72 -14.60
N THR A 29 -11.89 -14.71 -13.96
CA THR A 29 -10.93 -14.45 -12.86
C THR A 29 -9.63 -13.84 -13.37
N ASN A 30 -9.08 -14.33 -14.48
CA ASN A 30 -7.87 -13.76 -15.10
C ASN A 30 -8.08 -12.32 -15.56
N THR A 31 -9.20 -12.02 -16.20
CA THR A 31 -9.53 -10.65 -16.65
C THR A 31 -9.68 -9.70 -15.46
N LYS A 32 -10.40 -10.12 -14.40
CA LYS A 32 -10.50 -9.33 -13.16
C LYS A 32 -9.12 -9.08 -12.53
N ALA A 33 -8.25 -10.08 -12.49
CA ALA A 33 -6.89 -9.94 -11.96
C ALA A 33 -6.04 -8.97 -12.80
N MET A 34 -6.17 -9.02 -14.13
CA MET A 34 -5.49 -8.09 -15.05
C MET A 34 -5.93 -6.64 -14.81
N VAL A 35 -7.25 -6.39 -14.75
CA VAL A 35 -7.81 -5.05 -14.49
C VAL A 35 -7.35 -4.53 -13.14
N ALA A 36 -7.43 -5.35 -12.08
CA ALA A 36 -6.97 -4.96 -10.75
C ALA A 36 -5.47 -4.59 -10.73
N LYS A 37 -4.62 -5.32 -11.46
CA LYS A 37 -3.19 -4.97 -11.59
C LYS A 37 -2.98 -3.62 -12.27
N MET A 38 -3.76 -3.32 -13.32
CA MET A 38 -3.69 -2.02 -14.00
C MET A 38 -4.10 -0.90 -13.05
N ASP A 39 -5.18 -1.07 -12.28
CA ASP A 39 -5.65 -0.08 -11.31
C ASP A 39 -4.60 0.24 -10.24
N ILE A 40 -3.90 -0.78 -9.73
CA ILE A 40 -2.79 -0.60 -8.78
C ILE A 40 -1.66 0.23 -9.40
N VAL A 41 -1.28 -0.06 -10.65
CA VAL A 41 -0.24 0.68 -11.36
C VAL A 41 -0.65 2.14 -11.61
N HIS A 42 -1.91 2.37 -11.98
CA HIS A 42 -2.43 3.72 -12.17
C HIS A 42 -2.46 4.50 -10.85
N ALA A 43 -2.98 3.90 -9.77
CA ALA A 43 -2.99 4.50 -8.45
C ALA A 43 -1.58 4.89 -7.98
N TYR A 44 -0.61 3.99 -8.12
CA TYR A 44 0.80 4.27 -7.83
C TYR A 44 1.32 5.48 -8.60
N ARG A 45 1.07 5.53 -9.92
CA ARG A 45 1.53 6.63 -10.79
C ARG A 45 0.90 7.97 -10.42
N HIS A 46 -0.40 7.99 -10.12
CA HIS A 46 -1.10 9.20 -9.73
C HIS A 46 -0.63 9.71 -8.36
N LEU A 47 -0.54 8.82 -7.37
CA LEU A 47 -0.03 9.15 -6.04
C LEU A 47 1.42 9.65 -6.10
N TYR A 48 2.27 9.00 -6.87
CA TYR A 48 3.66 9.41 -7.01
C TYR A 48 3.81 10.82 -7.59
N ARG A 49 3.07 11.14 -8.66
CA ARG A 49 3.09 12.48 -9.26
C ARG A 49 2.55 13.54 -8.31
N ALA A 50 1.43 13.25 -7.66
CA ALA A 50 0.83 14.18 -6.69
C ALA A 50 1.76 14.42 -5.49
N LEU A 51 2.43 13.38 -4.99
CA LEU A 51 3.41 13.51 -3.89
C LEU A 51 4.58 14.41 -4.28
N LEU A 52 5.12 14.26 -5.49
CA LEU A 52 6.21 15.11 -5.98
C LEU A 52 5.81 16.59 -6.06
N GLN A 53 4.59 16.87 -6.51
CA GLN A 53 4.03 18.22 -6.54
C GLN A 53 3.82 18.76 -5.11
N ALA A 54 3.28 17.94 -4.20
CA ALA A 54 3.02 18.33 -2.82
C ALA A 54 4.29 18.72 -2.05
N VAL A 55 5.41 18.03 -2.33
CA VAL A 55 6.72 18.37 -1.76
C VAL A 55 7.52 19.37 -2.60
N GLN A 56 6.93 19.91 -3.67
CA GLN A 56 7.56 20.85 -4.61
C GLN A 56 8.92 20.36 -5.12
N PHE A 57 9.04 19.04 -5.35
CA PHE A 57 10.28 18.41 -5.80
C PHE A 57 11.51 18.69 -4.90
N SER A 58 11.28 19.06 -3.64
CA SER A 58 12.36 19.42 -2.70
C SER A 58 13.18 18.21 -2.25
N SER A 59 14.48 18.42 -2.07
CA SER A 59 15.38 17.46 -1.43
C SER A 59 15.47 17.76 0.07
N PRO A 60 15.46 16.76 0.97
CA PRO A 60 15.40 15.31 0.73
C PRO A 60 13.98 14.73 0.62
N ALA A 61 12.93 15.55 0.79
CA ALA A 61 11.54 15.11 0.93
C ALA A 61 11.04 14.25 -0.24
N ARG A 62 11.41 14.58 -1.48
CA ARG A 62 11.04 13.79 -2.69
C ARG A 62 11.52 12.34 -2.63
N TYR A 63 12.71 12.10 -2.07
CA TYR A 63 13.28 10.76 -1.99
C TYR A 63 12.60 9.97 -0.88
N VAL A 64 12.38 10.60 0.28
CA VAL A 64 11.65 9.99 1.40
C VAL A 64 10.23 9.62 0.99
N ALA A 65 9.51 10.52 0.32
CA ALA A 65 8.14 10.27 -0.14
C ALA A 65 8.10 9.13 -1.16
N ARG A 66 9.02 9.11 -2.13
CA ARG A 66 9.14 8.03 -3.12
C ARG A 66 9.41 6.68 -2.45
N ASP A 67 10.37 6.63 -1.54
CA ASP A 67 10.79 5.38 -0.93
C ASP A 67 9.70 4.84 0.01
N GLN A 68 8.98 5.73 0.69
CA GLN A 68 7.80 5.37 1.48
C GLN A 68 6.66 4.83 0.61
N LEU A 69 6.35 5.50 -0.51
CA LEU A 69 5.32 5.02 -1.45
C LEU A 69 5.68 3.65 -2.02
N ARG A 70 6.94 3.43 -2.41
CA ARG A 70 7.42 2.14 -2.90
C ARG A 70 7.32 1.03 -1.85
N ALA A 71 7.65 1.34 -0.60
CA ALA A 71 7.51 0.38 0.50
C ALA A 71 6.04 -0.02 0.70
N ALA A 72 5.14 0.96 0.76
CA ALA A 72 3.71 0.72 0.96
C ALA A 72 3.08 -0.16 -0.14
N PHE A 73 3.44 0.07 -1.40
CA PHE A 73 2.92 -0.74 -2.53
C PHE A 73 3.56 -2.13 -2.63
N ARG A 74 4.79 -2.32 -2.13
CA ARG A 74 5.46 -3.63 -2.12
C ARG A 74 4.93 -4.54 -1.00
N GLU A 75 4.74 -3.99 0.20
CA GLU A 75 4.14 -4.72 1.33
C GLU A 75 2.73 -5.22 0.99
N GLY A 76 1.97 -4.43 0.22
CA GLY A 76 0.63 -4.80 -0.25
C GLY A 76 0.59 -5.83 -1.39
N SER A 77 1.73 -6.30 -1.91
CA SER A 77 1.80 -7.22 -3.06
C SER A 77 2.30 -8.63 -2.73
N GLY A 78 2.52 -8.95 -1.45
CA GLY A 78 3.00 -10.27 -1.01
C GLY A 78 1.90 -11.32 -0.86
N ASP A 79 2.28 -12.60 -0.87
CA ASP A 79 1.39 -13.74 -0.61
C ASP A 79 0.92 -13.70 0.87
N GLY A 80 -0.24 -13.07 1.11
CA GLY A 80 -0.75 -12.77 2.46
C GLY A 80 -1.03 -11.27 2.70
N ALA A 81 -0.83 -10.42 1.70
CA ALA A 81 -1.20 -9.02 1.76
C ALA A 81 -2.72 -8.83 1.84
N ALA A 82 -3.14 -7.82 2.60
CA ALA A 82 -4.54 -7.40 2.64
C ALA A 82 -5.05 -7.02 1.23
N PRO A 83 -6.34 -7.21 0.94
CA PRO A 83 -6.93 -6.83 -0.33
C PRO A 83 -6.63 -5.37 -0.69
N TRP A 84 -6.45 -5.10 -1.98
CA TRP A 84 -6.23 -3.75 -2.49
C TRP A 84 -7.41 -2.82 -2.15
N ASP A 85 -7.14 -1.79 -1.35
CA ASP A 85 -8.12 -0.75 -0.99
C ASP A 85 -8.11 0.39 -2.02
N ALA A 86 -8.89 0.21 -3.09
CA ALA A 86 -8.99 1.20 -4.17
C ALA A 86 -9.57 2.54 -3.68
N GLU A 87 -10.54 2.52 -2.77
CA GLU A 87 -11.19 3.73 -2.29
C GLU A 87 -10.27 4.50 -1.33
N GLY A 88 -9.53 3.79 -0.47
CA GLY A 88 -8.49 4.39 0.36
C GLY A 88 -7.36 5.03 -0.47
N ALA A 89 -6.94 4.38 -1.55
CA ALA A 89 -5.96 4.95 -2.48
C ALA A 89 -6.48 6.25 -3.13
N LYS A 90 -7.76 6.28 -3.52
CA LYS A 90 -8.43 7.47 -4.10
C LYS A 90 -8.55 8.62 -3.09
N ARG A 91 -9.01 8.34 -1.86
CA ARG A 91 -9.06 9.35 -0.79
C ARG A 91 -7.67 9.89 -0.46
N THR A 92 -6.67 9.02 -0.42
CA THR A 92 -5.26 9.42 -0.22
C THR A 92 -4.75 10.28 -1.37
N LEU A 93 -5.15 10.00 -2.61
CA LEU A 93 -4.80 10.83 -3.75
C LEU A 93 -5.39 12.24 -3.62
N TRP A 94 -6.66 12.37 -3.23
CA TRP A 94 -7.29 13.67 -2.98
C TRP A 94 -6.61 14.44 -1.84
N PHE A 95 -6.26 13.76 -0.75
CA PHE A 95 -5.50 14.35 0.35
C PHE A 95 -4.16 14.91 -0.12
N VAL A 96 -3.40 14.15 -0.91
CA VAL A 96 -2.09 14.60 -1.42
C VAL A 96 -2.25 15.73 -2.44
N GLN A 97 -3.28 15.68 -3.29
CA GLN A 97 -3.58 16.77 -4.22
C GLN A 97 -3.94 18.07 -3.49
N ALA A 98 -4.73 17.98 -2.41
CA ALA A 98 -5.03 19.12 -1.55
C ALA A 98 -3.75 19.70 -0.91
N ALA A 99 -2.86 18.83 -0.42
CA ALA A 99 -1.55 19.22 0.12
C ALA A 99 -0.62 19.89 -0.91
N ALA A 100 -0.82 19.63 -2.20
CA ALA A 100 -0.09 20.27 -3.29
C ALA A 100 -0.68 21.61 -3.71
N ARG A 101 -2.00 21.74 -3.68
CA ARG A 101 -2.71 22.95 -4.11
C ARG A 101 -2.57 24.09 -3.11
N GLU A 102 -2.70 23.79 -1.82
CA GLU A 102 -2.77 24.79 -0.76
C GLU A 102 -1.84 24.44 0.41
N ARG A 103 -1.33 25.47 1.11
CA ARG A 103 -0.58 25.30 2.36
C ARG A 103 -1.52 25.09 3.56
N GLY A 104 -2.48 24.17 3.40
CA GLY A 104 -3.51 23.84 4.36
C GLY A 104 -3.05 22.91 5.50
N LEU A 105 -4.02 22.20 6.10
CA LEU A 105 -3.73 21.19 7.12
C LEU A 105 -3.06 19.96 6.51
N GLU A 106 -3.50 19.54 5.33
CA GLU A 106 -3.00 18.40 4.57
C GLU A 106 -1.51 18.58 4.25
N HIS A 107 -1.12 19.78 3.81
CA HIS A 107 0.28 20.12 3.57
C HIS A 107 1.12 20.02 4.85
N ARG A 108 0.60 20.56 5.97
CA ARG A 108 1.29 20.52 7.28
C ARG A 108 1.43 19.09 7.79
N ILE A 109 0.38 18.29 7.68
CA ILE A 109 0.38 16.87 8.05
C ILE A 109 1.40 16.12 7.19
N LEU A 110 1.31 16.22 5.86
CA LEU A 110 2.25 15.53 4.95
C LEU A 110 3.71 15.92 5.24
N LYS A 111 3.97 17.21 5.47
CA LYS A 111 5.30 17.71 5.82
C LYS A 111 5.80 17.10 7.13
N ASN A 112 4.96 17.02 8.14
CA ASN A 112 5.33 16.41 9.43
C ASN A 112 5.59 14.91 9.29
N LEU A 113 4.75 14.18 8.54
CA LEU A 113 4.96 12.76 8.26
C LEU A 113 6.34 12.53 7.62
N LEU A 114 6.68 13.31 6.60
CA LEU A 114 7.97 13.19 5.91
C LEU A 114 9.15 13.59 6.79
N ARG A 115 8.99 14.58 7.68
CA ARG A 115 10.01 14.98 8.65
C ARG A 115 10.30 13.85 9.64
N VAL A 116 9.27 13.29 10.26
CA VAL A 116 9.42 12.16 11.21
C VAL A 116 10.03 10.95 10.49
N ARG A 117 9.60 10.67 9.26
CA ARG A 117 10.12 9.54 8.48
C ARG A 117 11.60 9.71 8.13
N LEU A 118 12.02 10.93 7.78
CA LEU A 118 13.42 11.27 7.53
C LEU A 118 14.26 11.11 8.80
N GLN A 119 13.74 11.57 9.94
CA GLN A 119 14.41 11.44 11.24
C GLN A 119 14.66 9.96 11.58
N ARG A 120 13.62 9.10 11.50
CA ARG A 120 13.75 7.63 11.68
C ARG A 120 14.71 6.98 10.69
N ALA A 121 14.85 7.52 9.48
CA ALA A 121 15.79 7.00 8.49
C ALA A 121 17.25 7.36 8.85
N ARG A 122 17.48 8.56 9.37
CA ARG A 122 18.80 9.02 9.82
C ARG A 122 19.30 8.22 11.02
N GLU A 123 18.43 8.00 12.01
CA GLU A 123 18.73 7.19 13.20
C GLU A 123 19.15 5.77 12.81
N ARG A 124 18.43 5.13 11.89
CA ARG A 124 18.78 3.80 11.37
C ARG A 124 20.10 3.76 10.60
N ARG A 125 20.39 4.79 9.80
CA ARG A 125 21.66 4.87 9.05
C ARG A 125 22.87 4.99 9.99
N ASN A 126 22.66 5.67 11.11
CA ASN A 126 23.69 5.93 12.12
C ASN A 126 23.75 4.85 13.20
N TRP A 127 23.29 3.63 12.93
CA TRP A 127 23.24 2.53 13.91
C TRP A 127 24.59 2.27 14.62
N LYS A 128 25.73 2.51 13.94
CA LYS A 128 27.06 2.41 14.56
C LYS A 128 27.26 3.42 15.69
N MET A 129 26.75 4.64 15.56
CA MET A 129 26.77 5.63 16.65
C MET A 129 25.77 5.28 17.74
N VAL A 130 24.58 4.78 17.39
CA VAL A 130 23.56 4.33 18.36
C VAL A 130 24.08 3.17 19.23
N VAL A 131 24.85 2.24 18.66
CA VAL A 131 25.49 1.16 19.43
C VAL A 131 26.54 1.71 20.39
N HIS A 132 27.31 2.73 19.98
CA HIS A 132 28.27 3.39 20.86
C HIS A 132 27.57 4.20 21.98
N GLU A 133 26.46 4.85 21.67
CA GLU A 133 25.64 5.63 22.59
C GLU A 133 24.83 4.75 23.55
N SER A 134 24.43 3.54 23.15
CA SER A 134 23.72 2.58 24.00
C SER A 134 24.54 2.08 25.20
N LYS A 135 25.86 2.25 25.17
CA LYS A 135 26.74 2.02 26.32
C LYS A 135 26.66 3.16 27.35
N GLN A 136 26.12 4.31 26.97
CA GLN A 136 25.77 5.41 27.86
C GLN A 136 24.27 5.35 28.17
N LYS A 137 23.91 5.46 29.46
CA LYS A 137 22.51 5.53 29.88
C LYS A 137 21.93 6.85 29.36
N ASN A 138 21.06 6.79 28.35
CA ASN A 138 20.36 7.96 27.85
C ASN A 138 18.91 7.91 28.34
N ASP A 139 18.63 8.62 29.44
CA ASP A 139 17.33 8.64 30.12
C ASP A 139 16.19 9.13 29.19
N MET A 140 16.51 9.91 28.14
CA MET A 140 15.55 10.38 27.13
C MET A 140 15.06 9.30 26.16
N LYS A 141 15.71 8.13 26.09
CA LYS A 141 15.35 7.11 25.09
C LYS A 141 13.95 6.54 25.33
N GLY A 142 13.57 6.32 26.58
CA GLY A 142 12.23 5.82 26.95
C GLY A 142 11.11 6.81 26.61
N GLU A 143 11.37 8.11 26.78
CA GLU A 143 10.43 9.17 26.41
C GLU A 143 10.25 9.27 24.89
N GLN A 144 11.34 9.15 24.13
CA GLN A 144 11.29 9.15 22.65
C GLN A 144 10.50 7.96 22.11
N GLU A 145 10.70 6.77 22.66
CA GLU A 145 9.93 5.58 22.29
C GLU A 145 8.43 5.76 22.59
N THR A 146 8.10 6.34 23.73
CA THR A 146 6.70 6.63 24.13
C THR A 146 6.06 7.67 23.21
N ALA A 147 6.76 8.77 22.91
CA ALA A 147 6.32 9.77 21.94
C ALA A 147 6.09 9.17 20.55
N MET A 148 6.96 8.25 20.13
CA MET A 148 6.82 7.58 18.84
C MET A 148 5.58 6.68 18.78
N ARG A 149 5.28 5.95 19.87
CA ARG A 149 4.04 5.16 19.98
C ARG A 149 2.80 6.04 19.89
N HIS A 150 2.78 7.19 20.56
CA HIS A 150 1.67 8.14 20.48
C HIS A 150 1.51 8.72 19.07
N TYR A 151 2.62 9.02 18.39
CA TYR A 151 2.60 9.44 17.01
C TYR A 151 2.00 8.37 16.09
N ASP A 152 2.45 7.12 16.20
CA ASP A 152 1.95 6.02 15.35
C ASP A 152 0.45 5.76 15.61
N MET A 153 0.00 5.84 16.87
CA MET A 153 -1.42 5.79 17.23
C MET A 153 -2.21 6.92 16.57
N THR A 154 -1.67 8.14 16.57
CA THR A 154 -2.33 9.31 15.97
C THR A 154 -2.47 9.14 14.45
N VAL A 155 -1.43 8.64 13.77
CA VAL A 155 -1.48 8.34 12.33
C VAL A 155 -2.52 7.24 12.05
N ALA A 156 -2.59 6.20 12.89
CA ALA A 156 -3.60 5.15 12.75
C ALA A 156 -5.03 5.69 12.91
N MET A 157 -5.26 6.58 13.88
CA MET A 157 -6.56 7.24 14.08
C MET A 157 -6.93 8.18 12.93
N LEU A 158 -5.95 8.87 12.35
CA LEU A 158 -6.13 9.70 11.16
C LEU A 158 -6.56 8.85 9.95
N ASN A 159 -5.89 7.73 9.73
CA ASN A 159 -6.25 6.79 8.67
C ASN A 159 -7.65 6.23 8.88
N LYS A 160 -8.01 5.87 10.13
CA LYS A 160 -9.34 5.33 10.45
C LYS A 160 -10.46 6.34 10.25
N SER A 161 -10.26 7.58 10.66
CA SER A 161 -11.28 8.64 10.58
C SER A 161 -11.50 9.15 9.16
N MET A 162 -10.43 9.29 8.36
CA MET A 162 -10.50 9.82 7.00
C MET A 162 -10.45 8.74 5.90
N GLY A 163 -10.33 7.47 6.29
CA GLY A 163 -10.17 6.34 5.37
C GLY A 163 -8.90 6.44 4.51
N LEU A 164 -7.82 7.01 5.04
CA LEU A 164 -6.57 7.20 4.30
C LEU A 164 -5.63 6.01 4.45
N CYS A 165 -4.69 5.90 3.52
CA CYS A 165 -3.64 4.89 3.51
C CYS A 165 -2.26 5.50 3.79
N LEU A 166 -2.15 6.38 4.80
CA LEU A 166 -0.87 6.99 5.19
C LEU A 166 -0.05 6.00 6.02
N ARG A 167 1.26 5.93 5.79
CA ARG A 167 2.18 5.03 6.51
C ARG A 167 3.51 5.72 6.75
#